data_AF-A0AAV8WQM1-F1
#
_entry.id   AF-A0AAV8WQM1-F1
#
_cell.length_a   1.000
_cell.length_b   1.000
_cell.length_c   1.000
_cell.angle_alpha   90.00
_cell.angle_beta   90.00
_cell.angle_gamma   90.00
#
_symmetry.space_group_name_H-M   'P 1'
#
loop_
_entity.id
_entity.type
_entity.pdbx_description
1 polymer ?
#
loop_
_entity_poly.entity_id
_entity_poly.type
_entity_poly.pdbx_seq_one_letter_code
_entity_poly.pdbx_strand_id
1 'polypeptide(L)'
;MLISAIQWGKDNEATALQKFKTYTNLNVQSSGLWLDSCGFLGADPDGLNNEGCVLEIKCPFKYRSTNSLTDAISDRSYFYWYDENDQIVMNPSHNYYHQVQGQLYLTGRSMCYFMAWTPHCVDIFTINKDLEWAGNTDILKTFYLTKYLPHLCM
;
A
#
# COMPACT_ATOMS: atom_id res chain seq x y z
N MET A 1 -12.61 6.25 -16.33
CA MET A 1 -11.20 6.26 -15.86
C MET A 1 -10.95 5.33 -14.67
N LEU A 2 -11.74 5.38 -13.59
CA LEU A 2 -11.52 4.50 -12.41
C LEU A 2 -11.73 3.00 -12.68
N ILE A 3 -12.73 2.63 -13.48
CA ILE A 3 -12.99 1.21 -13.83
C ILE A 3 -11.77 0.58 -14.52
N SER A 4 -11.14 1.31 -15.45
CA SER A 4 -9.95 0.85 -16.16
C SER A 4 -8.74 0.67 -15.24
N ALA A 5 -8.58 1.55 -14.23
CA ALA A 5 -7.47 1.47 -13.28
C ALA A 5 -7.64 0.29 -12.30
N ILE A 6 -8.86 0.04 -11.83
CA ILE A 6 -9.15 -1.11 -10.95
C ILE A 6 -8.97 -2.42 -11.70
N GLN A 7 -9.51 -2.53 -12.92
CA GLN A 7 -9.36 -3.74 -13.72
C GLN A 7 -7.89 -4.01 -14.04
N TRP A 8 -7.13 -2.97 -14.40
CA TRP A 8 -5.70 -3.07 -14.61
C TRP A 8 -4.95 -3.60 -13.39
N GLY A 9 -5.27 -3.12 -12.18
CA GLY A 9 -4.68 -3.64 -10.95
C GLY A 9 -4.93 -5.14 -10.81
N LYS A 10 -6.20 -5.56 -10.89
CA LYS A 10 -6.60 -6.96 -10.77
C LYS A 10 -5.93 -7.88 -11.79
N ASP A 11 -5.82 -7.43 -13.04
CA ASP A 11 -5.24 -8.24 -14.13
C ASP A 11 -3.73 -8.44 -13.97
N ASN A 12 -3.04 -7.53 -13.26
CA ASN A 12 -1.58 -7.48 -13.22
C ASN A 12 -0.98 -7.85 -11.86
N GLU A 13 -1.73 -7.76 -10.77
CA GLU A 13 -1.24 -8.00 -9.40
C GLU A 13 -0.57 -9.39 -9.26
N ALA A 14 -1.17 -10.43 -9.84
CA ALA A 14 -0.58 -11.77 -9.83
C ALA A 14 0.79 -11.82 -10.55
N THR A 15 0.91 -11.11 -11.67
CA THR A 15 2.18 -11.01 -12.42
C THR A 15 3.21 -10.23 -11.61
N ALA A 16 2.81 -9.10 -11.02
CA ALA A 16 3.66 -8.28 -10.17
C ALA A 16 4.16 -9.07 -8.94
N LEU A 17 3.30 -9.85 -8.30
CA LEU A 17 3.67 -10.72 -7.17
C LEU A 17 4.72 -11.76 -7.55
N GLN A 18 4.60 -12.40 -8.72
CA GLN A 18 5.63 -13.34 -9.21
C GLN A 18 6.96 -12.63 -9.48
N LYS A 19 6.92 -11.41 -10.03
CA LYS A 19 8.11 -10.59 -10.22
C LYS A 19 8.74 -10.19 -8.89
N PHE A 20 7.95 -9.79 -7.90
CA PHE A 20 8.43 -9.50 -6.55
C PHE A 20 9.21 -10.67 -5.95
N LYS A 21 8.63 -11.87 -5.98
CA LYS A 21 9.27 -13.10 -5.48
C LYS A 21 10.58 -13.38 -6.21
N THR A 22 10.61 -13.17 -7.53
CA THR A 22 11.82 -13.36 -8.34
C THR A 22 12.92 -12.36 -8.00
N TYR A 23 12.59 -11.07 -7.84
CA TYR A 23 13.59 -10.02 -7.58
C TYR A 23 14.15 -10.05 -6.17
N THR A 24 13.31 -10.38 -5.18
CA THR A 24 13.68 -10.33 -3.77
C THR A 24 14.13 -11.67 -3.21
N ASN A 25 13.81 -12.77 -3.91
CA ASN A 25 13.93 -14.14 -3.41
C ASN A 25 13.19 -14.38 -2.07
N LEU A 26 12.23 -13.51 -1.73
CA LEU A 26 11.42 -13.64 -0.52
C LEU A 26 10.21 -14.52 -0.79
N ASN A 27 9.90 -15.39 0.18
CA ASN A 27 8.65 -16.13 0.16
C ASN A 27 7.52 -15.27 0.73
N VAL A 28 6.44 -15.15 -0.04
CA VAL A 28 5.25 -14.38 0.34
C VAL A 28 4.02 -15.27 0.20
N GLN A 29 3.26 -15.34 1.29
CA GLN A 29 1.99 -16.04 1.38
C GLN A 29 0.84 -15.07 1.15
N SER A 30 -0.26 -15.55 0.56
CA SER A 30 -1.49 -14.78 0.44
C SER A 30 -2.03 -14.43 1.83
N SER A 31 -2.49 -13.19 2.00
CA SER A 31 -3.25 -12.78 3.18
C SER A 31 -4.76 -12.94 2.94
N GLY A 32 -5.55 -12.63 3.96
CA GLY A 32 -6.92 -12.16 3.80
C GLY A 32 -7.16 -10.93 4.67
N LEU A 33 -8.43 -10.64 4.93
CA LEU A 33 -8.85 -9.50 5.74
C LEU A 33 -8.46 -9.67 7.22
N TRP A 34 -7.68 -8.73 7.73
CA TRP A 34 -7.36 -8.54 9.13
C TRP A 34 -8.33 -7.55 9.74
N LEU A 35 -9.04 -7.95 10.80
CA LEU A 35 -10.00 -7.10 11.50
C LEU A 35 -9.40 -6.62 12.83
N ASP A 36 -9.63 -5.36 13.15
CA ASP A 36 -9.41 -4.85 14.49
C ASP A 36 -10.41 -5.49 15.46
N SER A 37 -10.03 -5.51 16.74
CA SER A 37 -10.91 -5.90 17.85
C SER A 37 -12.24 -5.14 17.90
N CYS A 38 -12.33 -3.92 17.31
CA CYS A 38 -13.59 -3.18 17.21
C CYS A 38 -14.61 -3.81 16.26
N GLY A 39 -14.19 -4.73 15.38
CA GLY A 39 -15.06 -5.49 14.48
C GLY A 39 -15.46 -4.77 13.17
N PHE A 40 -15.06 -3.51 12.95
CA PHE A 40 -15.43 -2.75 11.76
C PHE A 40 -14.26 -2.06 11.04
N LEU A 41 -13.07 -1.99 11.65
CA LEU A 41 -11.85 -1.61 10.95
C LEU A 41 -11.14 -2.86 10.45
N GLY A 42 -10.61 -2.79 9.24
CA GLY A 42 -9.84 -3.89 8.69
C GLY A 42 -8.89 -3.48 7.59
N ALA A 43 -7.96 -4.38 7.28
CA ALA A 43 -6.97 -4.23 6.23
C ALA A 43 -6.76 -5.57 5.53
N ASP A 44 -6.59 -5.53 4.23
CA ASP A 44 -6.31 -6.69 3.39
C ASP A 44 -4.98 -6.43 2.67
N PRO A 45 -3.85 -6.92 3.21
CA PRO A 45 -2.57 -6.77 2.55
C PRO A 45 -2.39 -7.80 1.42
N ASP A 46 -1.70 -7.42 0.34
CA ASP A 46 -1.52 -8.30 -0.83
C ASP A 46 -0.67 -9.54 -0.52
N GLY A 47 0.14 -9.48 0.53
CA GLY A 47 0.84 -10.65 1.03
C GLY A 47 1.55 -10.45 2.35
N LEU A 48 1.98 -11.57 2.93
CA LEU A 48 2.73 -11.63 4.18
C LEU A 48 3.99 -12.45 3.96
N ASN A 49 5.13 -11.96 4.42
CA ASN A 49 6.36 -12.76 4.45
C ASN A 49 6.53 -13.45 5.82
N ASN A 50 7.38 -14.48 5.85
CA ASN A 50 7.67 -15.24 7.08
C ASN A 50 8.46 -14.44 8.13
N GLU A 51 9.01 -13.28 7.75
CA GLU A 51 9.82 -12.40 8.60
C GLU A 51 8.96 -11.32 9.29
N GLY A 52 7.63 -11.41 9.19
CA GLY A 52 6.73 -10.48 9.86
C GLY A 52 6.55 -9.15 9.13
N CYS A 53 6.72 -9.14 7.82
CA CYS A 53 6.51 -7.98 6.96
C CYS A 53 5.25 -8.12 6.10
N VAL A 54 4.64 -6.99 5.79
CA VAL A 54 3.53 -6.87 4.84
C VAL A 54 4.08 -6.68 3.43
N LEU A 55 3.37 -7.14 2.41
CA LEU A 55 3.57 -6.76 1.02
C LEU A 55 2.35 -5.98 0.52
N GLU A 56 2.60 -4.84 -0.12
CA GLU A 56 1.61 -4.06 -0.86
C GLU A 56 2.13 -3.82 -2.28
N ILE A 57 1.32 -4.17 -3.28
CA ILE A 57 1.61 -4.07 -4.70
C ILE A 57 0.66 -3.08 -5.34
N LYS A 58 1.20 -2.05 -5.98
CA LYS A 58 0.43 -1.13 -6.81
C LYS A 58 0.85 -1.26 -8.27
N CYS A 59 -0.14 -1.43 -9.14
CA CYS A 59 0.03 -1.39 -10.59
C CYS A 59 -0.55 -0.08 -11.13
N PRO A 60 0.20 1.03 -11.20
CA PRO A 60 -0.40 2.33 -11.48
C PRO A 60 -0.74 2.49 -12.98
N PHE A 61 -2.04 2.47 -13.29
CA PHE A 61 -2.56 2.57 -14.67
C PHE A 61 -2.12 3.83 -15.44
N LYS A 62 -1.96 4.96 -14.73
CA LYS A 62 -1.51 6.25 -15.30
C LYS A 62 -0.11 6.13 -15.94
N TYR A 63 0.74 5.27 -15.38
CA TYR A 63 2.15 5.11 -15.76
C TYR A 63 2.42 3.79 -16.47
N ARG A 64 1.38 3.06 -16.89
CA ARG A 64 1.51 1.72 -17.51
C ARG A 64 2.37 1.67 -18.77
N SER A 65 2.60 2.81 -19.43
CA SER A 65 3.34 2.94 -20.68
C SER A 65 4.63 3.73 -20.52
N THR A 66 5.00 4.15 -19.31
CA THR A 66 6.26 4.86 -19.06
C THR A 66 7.38 3.85 -18.86
N ASN A 67 8.55 4.15 -19.43
CA ASN A 67 9.73 3.29 -19.30
C ASN A 67 10.44 3.49 -17.96
N SER A 68 10.13 4.58 -17.25
CA SER A 68 10.57 4.82 -15.89
C SER A 68 9.41 5.37 -15.05
N LEU A 69 9.29 4.89 -13.81
CA LEU A 69 8.45 5.55 -12.81
C LEU A 69 9.11 6.83 -12.30
N THR A 70 10.43 7.00 -12.52
CA THR A 70 11.14 8.22 -12.15
C THR A 70 10.76 9.42 -13.00
N ASP A 71 10.37 9.22 -14.26
CA ASP A 71 9.86 10.29 -15.12
C ASP A 71 8.55 10.90 -14.57
N ALA A 72 7.80 10.13 -13.76
CA ALA A 72 6.60 10.58 -13.06
C ALA A 72 6.88 11.39 -11.79
N ILE A 73 8.10 11.33 -11.23
CA ILE A 73 8.51 12.00 -9.98
C ILE A 73 8.60 13.52 -10.13
N SER A 74 8.66 14.03 -11.37
CA SER A 74 8.54 15.46 -11.65
C SER A 74 7.24 16.08 -11.11
N ASP A 75 6.23 15.25 -10.83
CA ASP A 75 5.00 15.59 -10.14
C ASP A 75 5.13 15.31 -8.64
N ARG A 76 5.17 16.35 -7.80
CA ARG A 76 5.22 16.20 -6.33
C ARG A 76 3.98 15.52 -5.73
N SER A 77 2.91 15.34 -6.51
CA SER A 77 1.75 14.53 -6.09
C SER A 77 1.98 13.02 -6.23
N TYR A 78 3.13 12.61 -6.78
CA TYR A 78 3.51 11.21 -6.87
C TYR A 78 3.73 10.58 -5.48
N PHE A 79 3.58 9.27 -5.43
CA PHE A 79 3.47 8.56 -4.14
C PHE A 79 4.82 8.31 -3.46
N TYR A 80 5.96 8.52 -4.14
CA TYR A 80 7.30 8.57 -3.54
C TYR A 80 8.24 9.51 -4.32
N TRP A 81 9.38 9.84 -3.72
CA TRP A 81 10.51 10.56 -4.35
C TRP A 81 11.85 9.96 -3.90
N TYR A 82 12.95 10.44 -4.48
CA TYR A 82 14.30 10.14 -3.98
C TYR A 82 14.79 11.25 -3.06
N ASP A 83 15.37 10.88 -1.93
CA ASP A 83 16.07 11.82 -1.05
C ASP A 83 17.46 12.20 -1.58
N GLU A 84 18.21 12.98 -0.80
CA GLU A 84 19.57 13.43 -1.14
C GLU A 84 20.60 12.29 -1.24
N ASN A 85 20.26 11.08 -0.79
CA ASN A 85 21.10 9.87 -0.82
C ASN A 85 20.59 8.84 -1.84
N ASP A 86 19.76 9.26 -2.80
CA ASP A 86 19.11 8.40 -3.79
C ASP A 86 18.27 7.26 -3.17
N GLN A 87 17.74 7.45 -1.96
CA GLN A 87 16.82 6.51 -1.32
C GLN A 87 15.37 6.86 -1.60
N ILE A 88 14.54 5.85 -1.85
CA ILE A 88 13.11 6.04 -2.07
C ILE A 88 12.42 6.38 -0.75
N VAL A 89 11.74 7.52 -0.72
CA VAL A 89 10.93 7.99 0.41
C VAL A 89 9.47 8.10 -0.01
N MET A 90 8.60 7.39 0.69
CA MET A 90 7.15 7.44 0.49
C MET A 90 6.59 8.79 0.90
N ASN A 91 5.65 9.33 0.12
CA ASN A 91 4.95 10.56 0.44
C ASN A 91 3.97 10.36 1.61
N PRO A 92 4.21 10.96 2.80
CA PRO A 92 3.38 10.75 3.98
C PRO A 92 1.99 11.38 3.86
N SER A 93 1.78 12.28 2.90
CA SER A 93 0.47 12.88 2.58
C SER A 93 -0.32 12.07 1.55
N HIS A 94 0.27 11.02 0.97
CA HIS A 94 -0.40 10.23 -0.06
C HIS A 94 -1.26 9.12 0.56
N ASN A 95 -2.42 8.83 -0.04
CA ASN A 95 -3.37 7.83 0.48
C ASN A 95 -2.75 6.43 0.66
N TYR A 96 -1.84 6.03 -0.22
CA TYR A 96 -1.11 4.76 -0.09
C TYR A 96 -0.24 4.68 1.17
N TYR A 97 0.31 5.80 1.65
CA TYR A 97 1.05 5.81 2.91
C TYR A 97 0.12 5.46 4.07
N HIS A 98 -1.04 6.11 4.15
CA HIS A 98 -2.03 5.81 5.19
C HIS A 98 -2.61 4.39 5.07
N GLN A 99 -2.77 3.87 3.85
CA GLN A 99 -3.17 2.48 3.62
C GLN A 99 -2.16 1.50 4.22
N VAL A 100 -0.87 1.69 3.91
CA VAL A 100 0.23 0.84 4.41
C VAL A 100 0.36 0.96 5.93
N GLN A 101 0.32 2.17 6.49
CA GLN A 101 0.35 2.33 7.95
C GLN A 101 -0.83 1.60 8.61
N GLY A 102 -2.05 1.74 8.07
CA GLY A 102 -3.22 0.99 8.53
C GLY A 102 -3.00 -0.53 8.53
N GLN A 103 -2.45 -1.09 7.45
CA GLN A 103 -2.07 -2.50 7.38
C GLN A 103 -1.04 -2.88 8.45
N LEU A 104 0.01 -2.08 8.67
CA LEU A 104 1.05 -2.36 9.68
C LEU A 104 0.51 -2.34 11.10
N TYR A 105 -0.44 -1.46 11.41
CA TYR A 105 -1.11 -1.42 12.71
C TYR A 105 -2.03 -2.61 12.91
N LEU A 106 -2.91 -2.90 11.94
CA LEU A 106 -3.91 -3.96 12.05
C LEU A 106 -3.29 -5.37 12.01
N THR A 107 -2.17 -5.54 11.32
CA THR A 107 -1.46 -6.82 11.26
C THR A 107 -0.38 -6.98 12.34
N GLY A 108 -0.12 -5.94 13.14
CA GLY A 108 0.93 -5.94 14.18
C GLY A 108 2.38 -5.90 13.65
N ARG A 109 2.59 -5.71 12.35
CA ARG A 109 3.90 -5.82 11.68
C ARG A 109 4.67 -4.51 11.68
N SER A 110 6.00 -4.56 11.65
CA SER A 110 6.85 -3.36 11.75
C SER A 110 7.21 -2.74 10.40
N MET A 111 7.09 -3.49 9.30
CA MET A 111 7.57 -3.08 7.99
C MET A 111 6.70 -3.63 6.86
N CYS A 112 6.57 -2.85 5.80
CA CYS A 112 5.94 -3.22 4.53
C CYS A 112 6.97 -3.17 3.41
N TYR A 113 7.04 -4.19 2.58
CA TYR A 113 7.57 -4.07 1.24
C TYR A 113 6.50 -3.44 0.36
N PHE A 114 6.84 -2.34 -0.30
CA PHE A 114 5.97 -1.69 -1.26
C PHE A 114 6.54 -1.90 -2.65
N MET A 115 5.73 -2.41 -3.57
CA MET A 115 6.10 -2.61 -4.96
C MET A 115 5.22 -1.74 -5.86
N ALA A 116 5.85 -0.89 -6.67
CA ALA A 116 5.20 -0.25 -7.80
C ALA A 116 5.60 -0.99 -9.07
N TRP A 117 4.62 -1.53 -9.80
CA TRP A 117 4.89 -2.36 -10.98
C TRP A 117 4.13 -1.91 -12.22
N THR A 118 4.84 -1.89 -13.34
CA THR A 118 4.26 -1.85 -14.70
C THR A 118 5.01 -2.84 -15.59
N PRO A 119 4.53 -3.12 -16.81
CA PRO A 119 5.26 -3.98 -17.75
C PRO A 119 6.67 -3.49 -18.11
N HIS A 120 6.95 -2.19 -17.93
CA HIS A 120 8.19 -1.56 -18.36
C HIS A 120 9.11 -1.17 -17.20
N CYS A 121 8.59 -1.04 -15.99
CA CYS A 121 9.37 -0.57 -14.83
C CYS A 121 8.88 -1.19 -13.51
N VAL A 122 9.80 -1.32 -12.57
CA VAL A 122 9.56 -1.89 -11.24
C VAL A 122 10.39 -1.14 -10.20
N ASP A 123 9.73 -0.68 -9.15
CA ASP A 123 10.38 -0.13 -7.97
C ASP A 123 9.91 -0.89 -6.73
N ILE A 124 10.86 -1.28 -5.88
CA ILE A 124 10.62 -1.99 -4.63
C ILE A 124 11.36 -1.24 -3.52
N PHE A 125 10.65 -0.87 -2.48
CA PHE A 125 11.21 -0.19 -1.32
C PHE A 125 10.46 -0.58 -0.05
N THR A 126 11.05 -0.24 1.10
CA THR A 126 10.47 -0.55 2.41
C THR A 126 9.83 0.67 3.04
N ILE A 127 8.70 0.45 3.71
CA ILE A 127 8.02 1.45 4.52
C ILE A 127 7.95 0.91 5.94
N ASN A 128 8.54 1.64 6.88
CA ASN A 128 8.50 1.29 8.30
C ASN A 128 7.22 1.81 8.95
N LYS A 129 6.79 1.12 10.01
CA LYS A 129 5.69 1.57 10.86
C LYS A 129 6.05 2.93 11.47
N ASP A 130 5.18 3.89 11.26
CA ASP A 130 5.26 5.24 11.83
C ASP A 130 4.45 5.29 13.12
N LEU A 131 5.13 5.44 14.26
CA LEU A 131 4.51 5.43 15.57
C LEU A 131 3.55 6.61 15.78
N GLU A 132 3.79 7.74 15.13
CA GLU A 132 2.94 8.93 15.20
C GLU A 132 1.62 8.72 14.44
N TRP A 133 1.57 7.73 13.52
CA TRP A 133 0.35 7.40 12.80
C TRP A 133 -0.70 6.71 13.69
N ALA A 134 -0.33 6.15 14.85
CA ALA A 134 -1.21 5.36 15.72
C ALA A 134 -2.56 6.02 16.00
N GLY A 135 -2.56 7.34 16.27
CA GLY A 135 -3.77 8.10 16.59
C GLY A 135 -4.83 8.13 15.49
N ASN A 136 -4.45 7.84 14.24
CA ASN A 136 -5.41 7.76 13.13
C ASN A 136 -6.41 6.60 13.33
N THR A 137 -6.02 5.53 14.03
CA THR A 137 -6.93 4.42 14.30
C THR A 137 -8.14 4.87 15.14
N ASP A 138 -7.93 5.72 16.14
CA ASP A 138 -9.01 6.27 16.97
C ASP A 138 -9.88 7.28 16.22
N ILE A 139 -9.27 8.08 15.32
CA ILE A 139 -10.01 8.97 14.43
C ILE A 139 -10.94 8.16 13.52
N LEU A 140 -10.45 7.07 12.92
CA LEU A 140 -11.25 6.19 12.07
C LEU A 140 -12.39 5.52 12.85
N LYS A 141 -12.14 5.06 14.10
CA LYS A 141 -13.18 4.52 14.98
C LYS A 141 -14.25 5.55 15.30
N THR A 142 -13.83 6.76 15.65
CA THR A 142 -14.74 7.87 15.95
C THR A 142 -15.57 8.25 14.73
N PHE A 143 -14.95 8.34 13.55
CA PHE A 143 -15.65 8.62 12.29
C PHE A 143 -16.70 7.55 11.98
N TYR A 144 -16.34 6.26 12.10
CA TYR A 144 -17.29 5.16 11.87
C TYR A 144 -18.52 5.28 12.77
N LEU A 145 -18.31 5.42 14.09
CA LEU A 145 -19.39 5.40 15.08
C LEU A 145 -20.25 6.66 15.09
N THR A 146 -19.63 7.83 14.88
CA THR A 146 -20.31 9.13 15.08
C THR A 146 -20.77 9.79 13.79
N LYS A 147 -20.25 9.36 12.64
CA LYS A 147 -20.58 9.95 11.32
C LYS A 147 -21.13 8.91 10.36
N TYR A 148 -20.36 7.85 10.07
CA TYR A 148 -20.72 6.90 9.02
C TYR A 148 -21.92 6.03 9.39
N LEU A 149 -21.89 5.37 10.55
CA LEU A 149 -22.97 4.49 11.00
C LEU A 149 -24.30 5.25 11.18
N PRO A 150 -24.35 6.44 11.82
CA PRO A 150 -25.58 7.23 11.87
C PRO A 150 -26.10 7.60 10.47
N HIS A 151 -25.21 7.93 9.52
CA HIS A 151 -25.63 8.27 8.16
C HIS A 151 -26.26 7.10 7.40
N LEU A 152 -25.87 5.85 7.71
CA LEU A 152 -26.47 4.66 7.09
C LEU A 152 -27.82 4.26 7.71
N CYS A 153 -28.02 4.60 8.98
CA CYS A 153 -29.21 4.21 9.75
C CYS A 153 -30.34 5.27 9.71
N MET A 154 -30.09 6.42 9.07
CA MET A 154 -31.06 7.48 8.84
C MET A 154 -31.49 7.48 7.37
#